data_AF-A0AAV4JDG9-F1
#
_entry.id   AF-A0AAV4JDG9-F1
#
_cell.length_a   1.000
_cell.length_b   1.000
_cell.length_c   1.000
_cell.angle_alpha   90.00
_cell.angle_beta   90.00
_cell.angle_gamma   90.00
#
_symmetry.space_group_name_H-M   'P 1'
#
loop_
_entity.id
_entity.type
_entity.pdbx_description
1 polymer ?
#
loop_
_entity_poly.entity_id
_entity_poly.type
_entity_poly.pdbx_seq_one_letter_code
_entity_poly.pdbx_strand_id
1 'polypeptide(L)'
;MDMESPGDGSRNQIDFILISIRFRNALLISKTLPSADCYSDHVLLMGKIRVKLRKQKKTKPNIRLNLDLLTSDTDLCQKYNLKVKNKFKAFEEIEEVGELWQQLMRSISEAAEEEIATKERKTKQKRMTEDILNLMDKQRKAKGEQEEYESIHREVRRKCEEAKEAWLNEKCREKDKYSKDKLQIQCTRM
;
A
#
# COMPACT_ATOMS: atom_id res chain seq x y z
N MET A 1 2.23 -10.96 -35.26
CA MET A 1 0.92 -10.30 -35.25
C MET A 1 1.17 -8.84 -35.42
N ASP A 2 1.15 -8.47 -36.69
CA ASP A 2 1.78 -7.28 -37.23
C ASP A 2 0.76 -6.15 -37.26
N MET A 3 1.18 -4.95 -36.85
CA MET A 3 0.45 -3.70 -37.08
C MET A 3 0.53 -3.36 -38.59
N GLU A 4 -0.12 -4.17 -39.42
CA GLU A 4 -0.25 -3.88 -40.85
C GLU A 4 -1.74 -3.71 -41.18
N SER A 5 -2.08 -2.53 -41.69
CA SER A 5 -3.41 -2.25 -42.21
C SER A 5 -3.59 -2.98 -43.54
N PRO A 6 -4.73 -3.66 -43.80
CA PRO A 6 -4.93 -4.36 -45.06
C PRO A 6 -5.10 -3.33 -46.19
N GLY A 7 -4.00 -3.01 -46.89
CA GLY A 7 -3.99 -2.17 -48.09
C GLY A 7 -3.11 -0.93 -48.04
N ASP A 8 -2.44 -0.63 -46.93
CA ASP A 8 -1.57 0.55 -46.80
C ASP A 8 -0.25 0.15 -46.13
N GLY A 9 0.88 0.46 -46.78
CA GLY A 9 2.23 0.27 -46.22
C GLY A 9 2.57 1.23 -45.08
N SER A 10 1.60 1.95 -44.53
CA SER A 10 1.78 2.86 -43.41
C SER A 10 1.63 2.15 -42.06
N ARG A 11 2.62 2.36 -41.19
CA ARG A 11 2.58 1.97 -39.78
C ARG A 11 1.99 3.12 -38.97
N ASN A 12 0.80 2.93 -38.40
CA ASN A 12 0.16 3.93 -37.54
C ASN A 12 0.83 3.98 -36.16
N GLN A 13 1.72 4.95 -35.95
CA GLN A 13 2.27 5.24 -34.62
C GLN A 13 1.31 6.19 -33.88
N ILE A 14 0.62 5.67 -32.86
CA ILE A 14 -0.35 6.43 -32.05
C ILE A 14 0.16 6.73 -30.63
N ASP A 15 1.18 6.00 -30.17
CA ASP A 15 1.77 6.17 -28.85
C ASP A 15 3.01 7.07 -28.88
N PHE A 16 3.00 8.14 -28.09
CA PHE A 16 4.11 9.10 -27.98
C PHE A 16 4.40 9.48 -26.52
N ILE A 17 5.68 9.60 -26.18
CA ILE A 17 6.13 10.22 -24.91
C ILE A 17 6.52 11.67 -25.21
N LEU A 18 5.69 12.61 -24.78
CA LEU A 18 5.97 14.04 -24.93
C LEU A 18 6.85 14.54 -23.78
N ILE A 19 7.91 15.28 -24.11
CA ILE A 19 8.80 15.92 -23.14
C ILE A 19 8.97 17.40 -23.48
N SER A 20 9.01 18.27 -22.48
CA SER A 20 9.31 19.69 -22.69
C SER A 20 10.71 19.84 -23.29
N ILE A 21 10.86 20.74 -24.28
CA ILE A 21 12.12 21.02 -24.98
C ILE A 21 13.28 21.27 -24.01
N ARG A 22 13.01 21.94 -22.87
CA ARG A 22 14.01 22.22 -21.82
C ARG A 22 14.67 20.96 -21.25
N PHE A 23 13.99 19.81 -21.30
CA PHE A 23 14.46 18.53 -20.79
C PHE A 23 14.86 17.55 -21.90
N ARG A 24 14.99 18.00 -23.16
CA ARG A 24 15.36 17.13 -24.27
C ARG A 24 16.65 16.34 -24.01
N ASN A 25 17.64 16.97 -23.36
CA ASN A 25 18.92 16.36 -23.02
C ASN A 25 18.85 15.39 -21.82
N ALA A 26 17.71 15.33 -21.12
CA ALA A 26 17.47 14.42 -20.02
C ALA A 26 16.97 13.05 -20.50
N LEU A 27 16.35 12.96 -21.68
CA LEU A 27 15.92 11.70 -22.27
C LEU A 27 17.15 10.91 -22.75
N LEU A 28 17.37 9.73 -22.17
CA LEU A 28 18.49 8.85 -22.52
C LEU A 28 18.11 7.87 -23.63
N ILE A 29 16.92 7.29 -23.54
CA ILE A 29 16.44 6.25 -24.46
C ILE A 29 14.94 6.46 -24.64
N SER A 30 14.45 6.37 -25.87
CA SER A 30 13.05 6.16 -26.20
C SER A 30 12.98 5.01 -27.20
N LYS A 31 12.30 3.92 -26.85
CA LYS A 31 12.17 2.74 -27.72
C LYS A 31 10.88 2.00 -27.49
N THR A 32 10.37 1.36 -28.54
CA THR A 32 9.27 0.41 -28.44
C THR A 32 9.78 -0.94 -27.94
N LEU A 33 8.91 -1.71 -27.27
CA LEU A 33 9.18 -3.05 -26.78
C LEU A 33 8.14 -4.03 -27.36
N PRO A 34 8.33 -4.51 -28.59
CA PRO A 34 7.40 -5.46 -29.24
C PRO A 34 7.27 -6.79 -28.50
N SER A 35 8.33 -7.19 -27.79
CA SER A 35 8.35 -8.41 -26.98
C SER A 35 7.63 -8.25 -25.64
N ALA A 36 7.24 -7.04 -25.24
CA ALA A 36 6.41 -6.86 -24.06
C ALA A 36 5.04 -7.51 -24.28
N ASP A 37 4.54 -8.19 -23.27
CA ASP A 37 3.20 -8.77 -23.28
C ASP A 37 2.26 -7.82 -22.55
N CYS A 38 1.54 -7.01 -23.32
CA CYS A 38 0.63 -5.98 -22.81
C CYS A 38 -0.84 -6.29 -23.12
N TYR A 39 -1.15 -7.47 -23.68
CA TYR A 39 -2.49 -7.89 -24.10
C TYR A 39 -3.31 -6.75 -24.73
N SER A 40 -2.66 -5.99 -25.61
CA SER A 40 -3.24 -4.88 -26.32
C SER A 40 -2.64 -4.91 -27.72
N ASP A 41 -3.43 -4.45 -28.67
CA ASP A 41 -3.01 -4.07 -30.00
C ASP A 41 -1.91 -2.99 -30.00
N HIS A 42 -1.69 -2.30 -28.87
CA HIS A 42 -0.61 -1.34 -28.67
C HIS A 42 0.74 -2.00 -28.33
N VAL A 43 1.82 -1.46 -28.89
CA VAL A 43 3.19 -1.81 -28.53
C VAL A 43 3.67 -0.90 -27.40
N LEU A 44 4.21 -1.50 -26.33
CA LEU A 44 4.74 -0.74 -25.20
C LEU A 44 5.85 0.22 -25.62
N LEU A 45 5.67 1.52 -25.38
CA LEU A 45 6.70 2.55 -25.57
C LEU A 45 7.40 2.85 -24.24
N MET A 46 8.73 2.68 -24.20
CA MET A 46 9.57 2.92 -23.03
C MET A 46 10.45 4.15 -23.21
N GLY A 47 10.38 5.09 -22.26
CA GLY A 47 11.31 6.21 -22.13
C GLY A 47 12.18 6.08 -20.87
N LYS A 48 13.50 6.18 -21.02
CA LYS A 48 14.45 6.29 -19.90
C LYS A 48 14.92 7.74 -19.79
N ILE A 49 14.64 8.40 -18.67
CA ILE A 49 14.96 9.82 -18.45
C ILE A 49 15.86 9.96 -17.22
N ARG A 50 16.91 10.78 -17.33
CA ARG A 50 17.80 11.16 -16.22
C ARG A 50 17.42 12.54 -15.70
N VAL A 51 16.75 12.57 -14.55
CA VAL A 51 16.36 13.82 -13.87
C VAL A 51 16.84 13.85 -12.42
N LYS A 52 17.24 15.03 -11.95
CA LYS A 52 17.53 15.29 -10.53
C LYS A 52 16.34 16.00 -9.92
N LEU A 53 15.54 15.27 -9.14
CA LEU A 53 14.39 15.82 -8.42
C LEU A 53 14.84 16.39 -7.07
N ARG A 54 14.17 17.46 -6.61
CA ARG A 54 14.36 17.96 -5.25
C ARG A 54 13.95 16.85 -4.27
N LYS A 55 14.79 16.57 -3.27
CA LYS A 55 14.43 15.62 -2.21
C LYS A 55 13.19 16.13 -1.49
N GLN A 56 12.11 15.36 -1.56
CA GLN A 56 10.93 15.64 -0.75
C GLN A 56 11.35 15.53 0.73
N LYS A 57 11.01 16.55 1.52
CA LYS A 57 11.17 16.48 2.98
C LYS A 57 10.30 15.33 3.46
N LYS A 58 10.93 14.20 3.81
CA LYS A 58 10.21 13.09 4.45
C LYS A 58 9.78 13.61 5.81
N THR A 59 8.47 13.69 6.05
CA THR A 59 7.96 13.86 7.40
C THR A 59 8.41 12.66 8.23
N LYS A 60 8.62 12.86 9.54
CA LYS A 60 8.92 11.75 10.45
C LYS A 60 7.85 10.66 10.24
N PRO A 61 8.23 9.37 10.15
CA PRO A 61 7.26 8.31 9.99
C PRO A 61 6.24 8.41 11.12
N ASN A 62 4.95 8.40 10.78
CA ASN A 62 3.89 8.36 11.78
C ASN A 62 3.96 6.99 12.47
N ILE A 63 4.53 6.97 13.68
CA ILE A 63 4.58 5.80 14.56
C ILE A 63 3.20 5.69 15.17
N ARG A 64 2.51 4.59 14.90
CA ARG A 64 1.19 4.32 15.48
C ARG A 64 1.39 3.38 16.66
N LEU A 65 0.98 3.79 17.85
CA LEU A 65 0.95 2.91 19.02
C LEU A 65 -0.14 1.85 18.86
N ASN A 66 0.11 0.65 19.36
CA ASN A 66 -0.87 -0.43 19.34
C ASN A 66 -1.83 -0.33 20.53
N LEU A 67 -2.75 0.64 20.48
CA LEU A 67 -3.73 0.89 21.55
C LEU A 67 -4.65 -0.31 21.83
N ASP A 68 -4.79 -1.23 20.88
CA ASP A 68 -5.55 -2.46 21.04
C ASP A 68 -5.01 -3.29 22.24
N LEU A 69 -3.70 -3.22 22.52
CA LEU A 69 -3.06 -3.90 23.65
C LEU A 69 -3.58 -3.42 25.01
N LEU A 70 -3.98 -2.15 25.15
CA LEU A 70 -4.53 -1.65 26.41
C LEU A 70 -5.90 -2.27 26.75
N THR A 71 -6.59 -2.82 25.75
CA THR A 71 -7.87 -3.50 25.95
C THR A 71 -7.69 -5.01 26.14
N SER A 72 -6.68 -5.59 25.48
CA SER A 72 -6.42 -7.04 25.54
C SER A 72 -5.57 -7.46 26.73
N ASP A 73 -4.61 -6.63 27.14
CA ASP A 73 -3.65 -6.93 28.22
C ASP A 73 -3.94 -6.05 29.43
N THR A 74 -4.52 -6.67 30.47
CA THR A 74 -4.86 -6.01 31.72
C THR A 74 -3.64 -5.55 32.50
N ASP A 75 -2.53 -6.29 32.44
CA ASP A 75 -1.31 -5.97 33.20
C ASP A 75 -0.61 -4.78 32.57
N LEU A 76 -0.52 -4.74 31.24
CA LEU A 76 -0.02 -3.59 30.50
C LEU A 76 -0.85 -2.34 30.78
N CYS A 77 -2.18 -2.46 30.80
CA CYS A 77 -3.08 -1.36 31.10
C CYS A 77 -2.86 -0.80 32.52
N GLN A 78 -2.69 -1.66 33.52
CA GLN A 78 -2.38 -1.23 34.89
C GLN A 78 -1.01 -0.56 34.97
N LYS A 79 0.01 -1.14 34.33
CA LYS A 79 1.36 -0.59 34.29
C LYS A 79 1.41 0.80 33.64
N TYR A 80 0.72 0.96 32.51
CA TYR A 80 0.58 2.26 31.84
C TYR A 80 -0.11 3.29 32.74
N ASN A 81 -1.23 2.93 33.37
CA ASN A 81 -1.95 3.83 34.29
C ASN A 81 -1.10 4.27 35.49
N LEU A 82 -0.36 3.34 36.10
CA LEU A 82 0.57 3.65 37.20
C LEU A 82 1.65 4.62 36.74
N LYS A 83 2.18 4.43 35.53
CA LYS A 83 3.24 5.27 34.98
C LYS A 83 2.76 6.69 34.68
N VAL A 84 1.57 6.83 34.09
CA VAL A 84 0.93 8.14 33.88
C VAL A 84 0.73 8.86 35.22
N LYS A 85 0.19 8.17 36.23
CA LYS A 85 0.01 8.73 37.58
C LYS A 85 1.34 9.16 38.20
N ASN A 86 2.37 8.32 38.11
CA ASN A 86 3.68 8.63 38.68
C ASN A 86 4.35 9.82 37.99
N LYS A 87 4.26 9.93 36.66
CA LYS A 87 4.79 11.10 35.94
C LYS A 87 4.00 12.37 36.25
N PHE A 88 2.67 12.28 36.31
CA PHE A 88 1.82 13.43 36.54
C PHE A 88 1.91 13.98 37.97
N LYS A 89 2.13 13.13 38.97
CA LYS A 89 2.34 13.54 40.37
C LYS A 89 3.47 14.56 40.57
N ALA A 90 4.47 14.58 39.70
CA ALA A 90 5.56 15.55 39.76
C ALA A 90 5.12 17.00 39.43
N PHE A 91 3.87 17.18 38.98
CA PHE A 91 3.34 18.47 38.50
C PHE A 91 2.09 18.94 39.27
N GLU A 92 1.78 18.33 40.43
CA GLU A 92 0.60 18.70 41.26
C GLU A 92 0.68 20.12 41.83
N GLU A 93 1.87 20.73 41.89
CA GLU A 93 2.09 22.07 42.43
C GLU A 93 1.93 23.20 41.40
N ILE A 94 1.60 22.88 40.14
CA ILE A 94 1.41 23.88 39.08
C ILE A 94 0.01 24.50 39.20
N GLU A 95 -0.07 25.79 39.53
CA GLU A 95 -1.33 26.55 39.64
C GLU A 95 -1.87 27.00 38.27
N GLU A 96 -1.01 27.16 37.26
CA GLU A 96 -1.44 27.60 35.94
C GLU A 96 -2.11 26.45 35.17
N VAL A 97 -3.41 26.60 34.90
CA VAL A 97 -4.23 25.57 34.21
C VAL A 97 -3.69 25.23 32.82
N GLY A 98 -3.15 26.21 32.10
CA GLY A 98 -2.58 26.03 30.76
C GLY A 98 -1.35 25.13 30.78
N GLU A 99 -0.42 25.44 31.68
CA GLU A 99 0.79 24.64 31.90
C GLU A 99 0.47 23.25 32.46
N LEU A 100 -0.46 23.15 33.40
CA LEU A 100 -0.91 21.86 33.96
C LEU A 100 -1.47 20.93 32.87
N TRP A 101 -2.28 21.46 31.94
CA TRP A 101 -2.80 20.69 30.80
C TRP A 101 -1.68 20.19 29.89
N GLN A 102 -0.68 21.03 29.60
CA GLN A 102 0.46 20.63 28.78
C GLN A 102 1.25 19.49 29.43
N GLN A 103 1.49 19.56 30.75
CA GLN A 103 2.20 18.51 31.49
C GLN A 103 1.40 17.21 31.57
N LEU A 104 0.07 17.28 31.67
CA LEU A 104 -0.78 16.10 31.60
C LEU A 104 -0.65 15.40 30.23
N MET A 105 -0.82 16.16 29.15
CA MET A 105 -0.73 15.64 27.79
C MET A 105 0.65 15.04 27.49
N ARG A 106 1.71 15.68 28.01
CA ARG A 106 3.08 15.18 27.92
C ARG A 106 3.26 13.87 28.69
N SER A 107 2.79 13.82 29.94
CA SER A 107 2.85 12.62 30.79
C SER A 107 2.14 11.42 30.15
N ILE A 108 0.97 11.66 29.56
CA ILE A 108 0.20 10.65 28.79
C ILE A 108 1.00 10.18 27.57
N SER A 109 1.52 11.11 26.77
CA SER A 109 2.23 10.79 25.52
C SER A 109 3.53 10.03 25.77
N GLU A 110 4.34 10.46 26.74
CA GLU A 110 5.60 9.80 27.07
C GLU A 110 5.38 8.42 27.71
N ALA A 111 4.41 8.28 28.63
CA ALA A 111 4.08 6.98 29.19
C ALA A 111 3.59 6.00 28.09
N ALA A 112 2.86 6.52 27.09
CA ALA A 112 2.36 5.73 25.98
C ALA A 112 3.50 5.29 25.05
N GLU A 113 4.47 6.17 24.77
CA GLU A 113 5.67 5.83 23.98
C GLU A 113 6.58 4.81 24.67
N GLU A 114 6.67 4.84 26.01
CA GLU A 114 7.54 3.95 26.76
C GLU A 114 6.94 2.55 27.02
N GLU A 115 5.62 2.45 27.22
CA GLU A 115 4.97 1.19 27.59
C GLU A 115 4.23 0.52 26.43
N ILE A 116 3.65 1.29 25.50
CA ILE A 116 2.82 0.73 24.44
C ILE A 116 3.68 0.41 23.22
N ALA A 117 3.71 -0.86 22.84
CA ALA A 117 4.42 -1.29 21.64
C ALA A 117 3.87 -0.59 20.38
N THR A 118 4.77 -0.24 19.45
CA THR A 118 4.38 0.33 18.16
C THR A 118 3.71 -0.71 17.28
N LYS A 119 2.63 -0.35 16.60
CA LYS A 119 1.92 -1.22 15.67
C LYS A 119 2.79 -1.50 14.46
N GLU A 120 3.08 -2.77 14.24
CA GLU A 120 3.85 -3.19 13.07
C GLU A 120 3.14 -2.77 11.78
N ARG A 121 3.94 -2.34 10.81
CA ARG A 121 3.44 -2.11 9.46
C ARG A 121 3.16 -3.44 8.82
N LYS A 122 1.89 -3.83 8.75
CA LYS A 122 1.47 -4.93 7.88
C LYS A 122 1.93 -4.60 6.46
N THR A 123 2.72 -5.49 5.88
CA THR A 123 3.03 -5.40 4.45
C THR A 123 1.72 -5.43 3.68
N LYS A 124 1.61 -4.61 2.64
CA LYS A 124 0.46 -4.74 1.74
C LYS A 124 0.48 -6.18 1.22
N GLN A 125 -0.58 -6.93 1.49
CA GLN A 125 -0.70 -8.31 1.01
C GLN A 125 -0.45 -8.30 -0.50
N LYS A 126 0.49 -9.14 -0.95
CA LYS A 126 0.77 -9.33 -2.36
C LYS A 126 -0.47 -10.01 -2.95
N ARG A 127 -1.31 -9.25 -3.64
CA ARG A 127 -2.44 -9.77 -4.42
C ARG A 127 -1.97 -10.67 -5.58
N MET A 128 -0.69 -10.55 -5.93
CA MET A 128 -0.03 -11.37 -6.92
C MET A 128 0.56 -12.61 -6.23
N THR A 129 -0.06 -13.77 -6.44
CA THR A 129 0.45 -15.06 -5.97
C THR A 129 1.47 -15.62 -6.96
N GLU A 130 2.31 -16.55 -6.48
CA GLU A 130 3.29 -17.24 -7.31
C GLU A 130 2.63 -17.95 -8.50
N ASP A 131 1.44 -18.53 -8.28
CA ASP A 131 0.64 -19.17 -9.33
C ASP A 131 0.26 -18.22 -10.46
N ILE A 132 -0.14 -16.98 -10.12
CA ILE A 132 -0.48 -15.96 -11.13
C ILE A 132 0.78 -15.56 -11.89
N LEU A 133 1.92 -15.37 -11.21
CA LEU A 133 3.20 -15.05 -11.87
C LEU A 133 3.61 -16.16 -12.86
N ASN A 134 3.48 -17.42 -12.44
CA ASN A 134 3.77 -18.57 -13.29
C ASN A 134 2.84 -18.64 -14.50
N LEU A 135 1.54 -18.34 -14.34
CA LEU A 135 0.60 -18.27 -15.45
C LEU A 135 0.92 -17.12 -16.41
N MET A 136 1.36 -15.96 -15.91
CA MET A 136 1.80 -14.83 -16.74
C MET A 136 3.08 -15.17 -17.54
N ASP A 137 4.00 -15.94 -16.96
CA ASP A 137 5.20 -16.39 -17.68
C ASP A 137 4.87 -17.47 -18.72
N LYS A 138 3.90 -18.35 -18.45
CA LYS A 138 3.36 -19.28 -19.45
C LYS A 138 2.69 -18.54 -20.61
N GLN A 139 1.87 -17.54 -20.29
CA GLN A 139 1.25 -16.66 -21.27
C GLN A 139 2.28 -16.00 -22.19
N ARG A 140 3.36 -15.45 -21.60
CA ARG A 140 4.45 -14.84 -22.38
C ARG A 140 5.11 -15.83 -23.35
N LYS A 141 5.24 -17.10 -22.95
CA LYS A 141 5.84 -18.17 -23.77
C LYS A 141 4.91 -18.65 -24.88
N ALA A 142 3.60 -18.68 -24.65
CA ALA A 142 2.59 -19.06 -25.63
C ALA A 142 2.33 -17.97 -26.71
N LYS A 143 3.13 -16.90 -26.74
CA LYS A 143 2.99 -15.80 -27.69
C LYS A 143 3.30 -16.30 -29.12
N GLY A 144 2.25 -16.61 -29.88
CA GLY A 144 2.33 -17.16 -31.23
C GLY A 144 1.24 -18.21 -31.51
N GLU A 145 0.74 -18.87 -30.47
CA GLU A 145 -0.35 -19.85 -30.55
C GLU A 145 -1.63 -19.23 -30.00
N GLN A 146 -2.51 -18.78 -30.91
CA GLN A 146 -3.65 -17.92 -30.55
C GLN A 146 -4.60 -18.57 -29.55
N GLU A 147 -4.97 -19.84 -29.76
CA GLU A 147 -5.92 -20.55 -28.90
C GLU A 147 -5.37 -20.79 -27.49
N GLU A 148 -4.10 -21.21 -27.37
CA GLU A 148 -3.46 -21.44 -26.08
C GLU A 148 -3.26 -20.12 -25.33
N TYR A 149 -2.81 -19.08 -26.02
CA TYR A 149 -2.62 -17.74 -25.44
C TYR A 149 -3.93 -17.15 -24.90
N GLU A 150 -5.03 -17.23 -25.66
CA GLU A 150 -6.35 -16.76 -25.22
C GLU A 150 -6.87 -17.56 -24.02
N SER A 151 -6.66 -18.88 -24.01
CA SER A 151 -7.03 -19.74 -22.89
C SER A 151 -6.28 -19.36 -21.60
N ILE A 152 -4.94 -19.25 -21.67
CA ILE A 152 -4.12 -18.86 -20.54
C ILE A 152 -4.45 -17.43 -20.10
N HIS A 153 -4.72 -16.51 -21.03
CA HIS A 153 -5.11 -15.14 -20.69
C HIS A 153 -6.40 -15.10 -19.86
N ARG A 154 -7.44 -15.83 -20.28
CA ARG A 154 -8.70 -15.93 -19.52
C ARG A 154 -8.46 -16.45 -18.12
N GLU A 155 -7.60 -17.46 -17.99
CA GLU A 155 -7.24 -18.05 -16.70
C GLU A 155 -6.45 -17.07 -15.81
N VAL A 156 -5.47 -16.34 -16.35
CA VAL A 156 -4.74 -15.28 -15.63
C VAL A 156 -5.71 -14.22 -15.13
N ARG A 157 -6.65 -13.76 -15.97
CA ARG A 157 -7.65 -12.75 -15.60
C ARG A 157 -8.56 -13.26 -14.48
N ARG A 158 -9.06 -14.48 -14.60
CA ARG A 158 -9.90 -15.14 -13.59
C ARG A 158 -9.18 -15.21 -12.25
N LYS A 159 -7.94 -15.73 -12.24
CA LYS A 159 -7.12 -15.83 -11.01
C LYS A 159 -6.81 -14.46 -10.39
N CYS A 160 -6.54 -13.44 -11.20
CA CYS A 160 -6.35 -12.08 -10.73
C CYS A 160 -7.61 -11.51 -10.05
N GLU A 161 -8.78 -11.72 -10.65
CA GLU A 161 -10.04 -11.24 -10.08
C GLU A 161 -10.40 -12.01 -8.81
N GLU A 162 -10.24 -13.34 -8.80
CA GLU A 162 -10.43 -14.17 -7.60
C GLU A 162 -9.51 -13.73 -6.45
N ALA A 163 -8.23 -13.46 -6.73
CA ALA A 163 -7.29 -12.98 -5.72
C ALA A 163 -7.68 -11.58 -5.20
N LYS A 164 -8.21 -10.73 -6.07
CA LYS A 164 -8.73 -9.40 -5.71
C LYS A 164 -10.00 -9.50 -4.86
N GLU A 165 -10.95 -10.35 -5.23
CA GLU A 165 -12.19 -10.58 -4.48
C GLU A 165 -11.91 -11.23 -3.13
N ALA A 166 -11.07 -12.26 -3.07
CA ALA A 166 -10.65 -12.88 -1.81
C ALA A 166 -10.02 -11.85 -0.86
N TRP A 167 -9.17 -10.98 -1.40
CA TRP A 167 -8.58 -9.87 -0.64
C TRP A 167 -9.65 -8.88 -0.13
N LEU A 168 -10.60 -8.49 -0.98
CA LEU A 168 -11.69 -7.57 -0.60
C LEU A 168 -12.56 -8.19 0.50
N ASN A 169 -12.95 -9.46 0.33
CA ASN A 169 -13.76 -10.21 1.29
C ASN A 169 -13.05 -10.37 2.63
N GLU A 170 -11.75 -10.67 2.63
CA GLU A 170 -10.96 -10.72 3.87
C GLU A 170 -10.94 -9.37 4.58
N LYS A 171 -10.81 -8.26 3.83
CA LYS A 171 -10.86 -6.91 4.43
C LYS A 171 -12.24 -6.56 4.97
N CYS A 172 -13.32 -7.03 4.34
CA CYS A 172 -14.67 -6.89 4.87
C CYS A 172 -14.83 -7.69 6.17
N ARG A 173 -14.41 -8.96 6.19
CA ARG A 173 -14.44 -9.81 7.40
C ARG A 173 -13.64 -9.24 8.56
N GLU A 174 -12.44 -8.73 8.30
CA GLU A 174 -11.65 -8.02 9.32
C GLU A 174 -12.47 -6.88 9.94
N LYS A 175 -13.07 -6.01 9.11
CA LYS A 175 -13.89 -4.89 9.59
C LYS A 175 -15.14 -5.34 10.36
N ASP A 176 -15.83 -6.36 9.88
CA ASP A 176 -17.03 -6.89 10.54
C ASP A 176 -16.69 -7.48 11.91
N LYS A 177 -15.56 -8.18 12.02
CA LYS A 177 -15.04 -8.67 13.31
C LYS A 177 -14.75 -7.51 14.26
N TYR A 178 -14.03 -6.48 13.79
CA TYR A 178 -13.80 -5.27 14.60
C TYR A 178 -15.11 -4.61 15.05
N SER A 179 -16.14 -4.58 14.20
CA SER A 179 -17.44 -4.02 14.55
C SER A 179 -18.17 -4.85 15.60
N LYS A 180 -18.15 -6.18 15.49
CA LYS A 180 -18.77 -7.11 16.44
C LYS A 180 -18.06 -7.09 17.79
N ASP A 181 -16.73 -7.13 17.81
CA ASP A 181 -15.93 -7.06 19.04
C ASP A 181 -16.20 -5.74 19.79
N LYS A 182 -16.37 -4.62 19.06
CA LYS A 182 -16.71 -3.33 19.66
C LYS A 182 -18.11 -3.29 20.27
N LEU A 183 -19.11 -3.92 19.61
CA LEU A 183 -20.48 -4.05 20.14
C LEU A 183 -20.52 -4.91 21.41
N GLN A 184 -19.73 -5.99 21.44
CA GLN A 184 -19.67 -6.90 22.58
C GLN A 184 -19.00 -6.26 23.81
N ILE A 185 -17.96 -5.44 23.61
CA ILE A 185 -17.34 -4.65 24.69
C ILE A 185 -18.32 -3.60 25.26
N GLN A 186 -19.21 -3.03 24.43
CA GLN A 186 -20.25 -2.10 24.92
C GLN A 186 -21.30 -2.80 25.77
N CYS A 187 -21.75 -4.01 25.39
CA CYS A 187 -22.75 -4.76 26.15
C CYS A 187 -22.21 -5.36 27.46
N THR A 188 -20.90 -5.55 27.60
CA THR A 188 -20.30 -6.12 28.83
C THR A 188 -19.93 -5.06 29.87
N ARG A 189 -20.09 -3.77 29.54
CA ARG A 189 -19.83 -2.61 30.42
C ARG A 189 -21.11 -1.94 30.97
N MET A 190 -22.30 -2.47 30.65
CA MET A 190 -23.56 -2.15 31.33
C MET A 190 -23.84 -3.20 32.41
#